data_AF-A0A2J6RD35-F1
#
_entry.id   AF-A0A2J6RD35-F1
#
_cell.length_a   1.000
_cell.length_b   1.000
_cell.length_c   1.000
_cell.angle_alpha   90.00
_cell.angle_beta   90.00
_cell.angle_gamma   90.00
#
_symmetry.space_group_name_H-M   'P 1'
#
loop_
_entity.id
_entity.type
_entity.pdbx_description
1 polymer ?
#
loop_
_entity_poly.entity_id
_entity_poly.type
_entity_poly.pdbx_seq_one_letter_code
_entity_poly.pdbx_strand_id
1 'polypeptide(L)'
;MSATLEQVQGDVHGLSSAVDAGRGRSIETRGLPSPTTRTASFRCPLTRVTQPHFVGPTSSAYSFNVAHSTLNMMGISADDHDARLDSTLPSRRESAEPPVRVEEDKTANDALLAIDLSEIYHHLDVYRKELMPIYPFINFEEISARVPEIHEYLQKEPARDAADNGRVDPLCSNNKKEGNDIKLMVASALVLEGGGQSILGQELVDSVEATVNRSVHNVEVDLRELQILTMTSIYYFHTDDEVLAWRMIGIAARIALEMEMGLHRKESLEQNFRDPQAQHWALRLFRILILIQNYPSW
;
A
#
# COMPACT_ATOMS: atom_id res chain seq x y z
N MET A 1 -25.72 -71.10 -8.18
CA MET A 1 -25.54 -69.66 -7.88
C MET A 1 -26.32 -68.81 -8.89
N SER A 2 -27.64 -68.99 -8.98
CA SER A 2 -28.48 -68.33 -9.99
C SER A 2 -29.87 -67.98 -9.45
N ALA A 3 -29.95 -67.72 -8.13
CA ALA A 3 -31.20 -67.35 -7.44
C ALA A 3 -31.08 -66.02 -6.67
N THR A 4 -29.95 -65.32 -6.75
CA THR A 4 -29.68 -64.06 -6.05
C THR A 4 -29.69 -62.83 -6.96
N LEU A 5 -29.93 -62.99 -8.26
CA LEU A 5 -29.96 -61.88 -9.23
C LEU A 5 -31.37 -61.41 -9.62
N GLU A 6 -32.43 -62.15 -9.33
CA GLU A 6 -33.81 -61.67 -9.54
C GLU A 6 -34.34 -60.83 -8.36
N GLN A 7 -33.79 -61.01 -7.16
CA GLN A 7 -34.28 -60.33 -5.98
C GLN A 7 -33.78 -58.87 -5.85
N VAL A 8 -32.68 -58.52 -6.53
CA VAL A 8 -32.15 -57.14 -6.52
C VAL A 8 -32.86 -56.25 -7.57
N GLN A 9 -33.54 -56.85 -8.56
CA GLN A 9 -34.21 -56.08 -9.62
C GLN A 9 -35.67 -55.69 -9.28
N GLY A 10 -36.29 -56.36 -8.28
CA GLY A 10 -37.59 -55.97 -7.74
C GLY A 10 -37.56 -54.74 -6.81
N ASP A 11 -36.46 -54.55 -6.07
CA ASP A 11 -36.35 -53.47 -5.08
C ASP A 11 -36.07 -52.09 -5.71
N VAL A 12 -35.58 -52.04 -6.95
CA VAL A 12 -35.30 -50.78 -7.66
C VAL A 12 -36.56 -50.14 -8.27
N HIS A 13 -37.61 -50.93 -8.56
CA HIS A 13 -38.89 -50.36 -9.02
C HIS A 13 -39.81 -49.89 -7.88
N GLY A 14 -39.66 -50.43 -6.66
CA GLY A 14 -40.43 -49.97 -5.49
C GLY A 14 -40.01 -48.58 -4.99
N LEU A 15 -38.72 -48.24 -5.09
CA LEU A 15 -38.20 -46.95 -4.61
C LEU A 15 -38.47 -45.77 -5.56
N SER A 16 -38.64 -46.03 -6.86
CA SER A 16 -38.95 -44.98 -7.84
C SER A 16 -40.42 -44.53 -7.80
N SER A 17 -41.34 -45.34 -7.26
CA SER A 17 -42.75 -44.95 -7.11
C SER A 17 -43.05 -44.22 -5.80
N ALA A 18 -42.15 -44.27 -4.81
CA ALA A 18 -42.32 -43.59 -3.51
C ALA A 18 -41.83 -42.12 -3.52
N VAL A 19 -41.01 -41.73 -4.52
CA VAL A 19 -40.48 -40.36 -4.65
C VAL A 19 -41.46 -39.41 -5.36
N ASP A 20 -42.41 -39.93 -6.14
CA ASP A 20 -43.38 -39.08 -6.86
C ASP A 20 -44.71 -38.84 -6.10
N ALA A 21 -44.87 -39.45 -4.91
CA ALA A 21 -46.04 -39.26 -4.04
C ALA A 21 -45.85 -38.18 -2.95
N GLY A 22 -44.69 -37.53 -2.89
CA GLY A 22 -44.33 -36.53 -1.86
C GLY A 22 -44.58 -35.07 -2.25
N ARG A 23 -45.18 -34.81 -3.42
CA ARG A 23 -45.46 -33.44 -3.90
C ARG A 23 -46.93 -33.09 -3.69
N GLY A 24 -47.27 -32.72 -2.46
CA GLY A 24 -48.52 -32.01 -2.16
C GLY A 24 -49.16 -32.40 -0.84
N ARG A 25 -48.95 -31.60 0.21
CA ARG A 25 -50.02 -31.11 1.09
C ARG A 25 -49.49 -30.15 2.17
N SER A 26 -50.11 -28.98 2.18
CA SER A 26 -49.95 -27.88 3.12
C SER A 26 -50.30 -28.30 4.56
N ILE A 27 -49.56 -27.76 5.54
CA ILE A 27 -50.00 -27.72 6.94
C ILE A 27 -50.20 -26.26 7.33
N GLU A 28 -51.41 -26.00 7.83
CA GLU A 28 -51.94 -24.75 8.36
C GLU A 28 -51.28 -24.37 9.69
N THR A 29 -51.02 -23.07 9.87
CA THR A 29 -50.98 -22.43 11.20
C THR A 29 -51.80 -21.14 11.18
N ARG A 30 -52.94 -21.16 11.90
CA ARG A 30 -53.73 -20.00 12.38
C ARG A 30 -52.79 -19.01 13.09
N GLY A 31 -52.76 -17.68 12.89
CA GLY A 31 -53.82 -16.63 12.86
C GLY A 31 -53.71 -15.84 14.18
N LEU A 32 -53.19 -14.61 14.27
CA LEU A 32 -53.74 -13.25 14.00
C LEU A 32 -52.71 -12.19 14.54
N PRO A 33 -52.86 -10.87 14.33
CA PRO A 33 -53.32 -10.13 13.15
C PRO A 33 -52.34 -9.01 12.71
N SER A 34 -52.37 -8.68 11.42
CA SER A 34 -51.82 -7.44 10.85
C SER A 34 -52.68 -6.22 11.20
N PRO A 35 -52.12 -5.01 11.31
CA PRO A 35 -52.87 -3.79 11.07
C PRO A 35 -52.73 -3.33 9.61
N THR A 36 -53.89 -3.11 9.02
CA THR A 36 -54.20 -2.71 7.66
C THR A 36 -54.00 -1.21 7.43
N THR A 37 -53.39 -0.87 6.29
CA THR A 37 -53.61 0.28 5.39
C THR A 37 -53.68 1.71 5.94
N ARG A 38 -52.81 2.58 5.42
CA ARG A 38 -53.26 3.87 4.86
C ARG A 38 -52.32 4.42 3.80
N THR A 39 -52.75 4.30 2.55
CA THR A 39 -52.28 5.15 1.45
C THR A 39 -52.70 6.58 1.76
N ALA A 40 -51.74 7.44 2.06
CA ALA A 40 -51.92 8.88 2.05
C ALA A 40 -50.74 9.48 1.29
N SER A 41 -51.01 9.86 0.04
CA SER A 41 -50.16 10.71 -0.76
C SER A 41 -50.00 12.06 -0.07
N PHE A 42 -48.83 12.31 0.52
CA PHE A 42 -48.37 13.64 0.88
C PHE A 42 -47.17 13.98 0.01
N ARG A 43 -47.36 14.89 -0.95
CA ARG A 43 -46.26 15.66 -1.52
C ARG A 43 -45.72 16.56 -0.40
N CYS A 44 -44.43 16.48 -0.11
CA CYS A 44 -43.71 17.48 0.68
C CYS A 44 -42.26 17.62 0.15
N PRO A 45 -41.65 18.81 0.31
CA PRO A 45 -40.56 19.31 -0.54
C PRO A 45 -39.19 18.75 -0.15
N LEU A 46 -38.20 18.87 -1.05
CA LEU A 46 -36.78 18.72 -0.70
C LEU A 46 -36.43 19.61 0.49
N THR A 47 -36.25 19.00 1.66
CA THR A 47 -35.42 19.55 2.73
C THR A 47 -34.48 18.44 3.21
N ARG A 48 -33.19 18.76 3.19
CA ARG A 48 -32.09 17.92 3.67
C ARG A 48 -32.36 17.54 5.14
N VAL A 49 -32.65 16.27 5.39
CA VAL A 49 -32.74 15.71 6.75
C VAL A 49 -31.32 15.52 7.26
N THR A 50 -30.81 16.49 8.02
CA THR A 50 -29.59 16.35 8.81
C THR A 50 -29.84 15.27 9.87
N GLN A 51 -29.08 14.18 9.82
CA GLN A 51 -29.11 13.13 10.86
C GLN A 51 -28.74 13.74 12.23
N PRO A 52 -29.39 13.34 13.33
CA PRO A 52 -28.93 13.74 14.67
C PRO A 52 -27.60 13.06 14.95
N HIS A 53 -26.50 13.82 14.86
CA HIS A 53 -25.16 13.32 15.17
C HIS A 53 -25.04 13.20 16.69
N PHE A 54 -24.92 11.96 17.18
CA PHE A 54 -24.66 11.71 18.59
C PHE A 54 -23.25 12.18 18.94
N VAL A 55 -23.16 13.29 19.68
CA VAL A 55 -21.89 13.84 20.16
C VAL A 55 -21.54 13.16 21.48
N GLY A 56 -20.83 12.03 21.38
CA GLY A 56 -20.32 11.30 22.54
C GLY A 56 -19.01 11.89 23.09
N PRO A 57 -18.57 11.48 24.30
CA PRO A 57 -17.34 11.97 24.94
C PRO A 57 -16.05 11.76 24.13
N THR A 58 -16.08 10.85 23.15
CA THR A 58 -14.95 10.53 22.25
C THR A 58 -15.05 11.22 20.88
N SER A 59 -16.10 12.01 20.64
CA SER A 59 -16.26 12.75 19.38
C SER A 59 -15.40 14.01 19.39
N SER A 60 -14.79 14.34 18.26
CA SER A 60 -14.02 15.57 18.06
C SER A 60 -14.84 16.83 18.36
N ALA A 61 -16.15 16.81 18.10
CA ALA A 61 -17.06 17.91 18.42
C ALA A 61 -17.24 18.11 19.93
N TYR A 62 -17.20 17.02 20.73
CA TYR A 62 -17.24 17.11 22.18
C TYR A 62 -15.95 17.73 22.72
N SER A 63 -14.78 17.25 22.24
CA SER A 63 -13.48 17.80 22.61
C SER A 63 -13.37 19.30 22.30
N PHE A 64 -13.89 19.73 21.13
CA PHE A 64 -13.90 21.15 20.76
C PHE A 64 -14.83 21.98 21.65
N ASN A 65 -16.03 21.48 21.96
CA ASN A 65 -16.96 22.19 22.85
C ASN A 65 -16.43 22.31 24.28
N VAL A 66 -15.77 21.26 24.80
CA VAL A 66 -15.11 21.30 26.11
C VAL A 66 -13.95 22.29 26.11
N ALA A 67 -13.12 22.29 25.05
CA ALA A 67 -12.04 23.26 24.90
C ALA A 67 -12.58 24.71 24.83
N HIS A 68 -13.62 24.94 24.03
CA HIS A 68 -14.27 26.25 23.90
C HIS A 68 -14.88 26.73 25.22
N SER A 69 -15.58 25.85 25.95
CA SER A 69 -16.10 26.11 27.29
C SER A 69 -14.99 26.45 28.28
N THR A 70 -13.86 25.75 28.20
CA THR A 70 -12.73 25.93 29.11
C THR A 70 -12.01 27.26 28.85
N LEU A 71 -11.79 27.60 27.57
CA LEU A 71 -11.18 28.86 27.16
C LEU A 71 -12.06 30.06 27.53
N ASN A 72 -13.38 29.94 27.33
CA ASN A 72 -14.31 30.98 27.72
C ASN A 72 -14.36 31.15 29.26
N MET A 73 -14.28 30.04 30.01
CA MET A 73 -14.17 30.09 31.48
C MET A 73 -12.85 30.71 31.96
N MET A 74 -11.78 30.62 31.16
CA MET A 74 -10.51 31.33 31.38
C MET A 74 -10.54 32.80 30.93
N GLY A 75 -11.67 33.30 30.44
CA GLY A 75 -11.85 34.70 30.01
C GLY A 75 -11.35 34.98 28.59
N ILE A 76 -11.02 33.95 27.82
CA ILE A 76 -10.56 34.08 26.42
C ILE A 76 -11.77 33.84 25.52
N SER A 77 -12.58 34.88 25.32
CA SER A 77 -13.66 34.88 24.33
C SER A 77 -13.11 35.24 22.95
N ALA A 78 -13.51 34.52 21.91
CA ALA A 78 -13.11 34.77 20.52
C ALA A 78 -13.73 36.05 19.91
N ASP A 79 -14.53 36.79 20.68
CA ASP A 79 -15.27 37.96 20.23
C ASP A 79 -14.63 39.30 20.64
N ASP A 80 -13.49 39.28 21.35
CA ASP A 80 -12.74 40.49 21.67
C ASP A 80 -11.80 40.84 20.50
N HIS A 81 -12.35 41.55 19.53
CA HIS A 81 -11.56 42.38 18.63
C HIS A 81 -11.08 43.63 19.39
N ASP A 82 -9.77 43.87 19.33
CA ASP A 82 -9.03 45.05 19.83
C ASP A 82 -8.57 45.04 21.30
N ALA A 83 -7.53 44.25 21.60
CA ALA A 83 -6.55 44.63 22.62
C ALA A 83 -5.16 44.07 22.29
N ARG A 84 -4.40 44.84 21.52
CA ARG A 84 -2.94 44.80 21.55
C ARG A 84 -2.50 45.09 22.99
N LEU A 85 -1.78 44.17 23.64
CA LEU A 85 -0.65 44.44 24.55
C LEU A 85 -0.03 43.12 25.08
N ASP A 86 1.23 42.95 24.70
CA ASP A 86 2.37 42.49 25.50
C ASP A 86 2.07 41.97 26.92
N SER A 87 2.25 40.68 27.16
CA SER A 87 2.52 40.14 28.50
C SER A 87 3.19 38.77 28.43
N THR A 88 4.47 38.81 28.74
CA THR A 88 5.38 37.72 29.11
C THR A 88 4.80 36.79 30.19
N LEU A 89 4.60 35.51 29.86
CA LEU A 89 4.58 34.39 30.82
C LEU A 89 5.11 33.10 30.14
N PRO A 90 5.72 32.17 30.91
CA PRO A 90 6.70 31.23 30.39
C PRO A 90 6.05 30.06 29.65
N SER A 91 6.47 29.86 28.40
CA SER A 91 6.02 28.73 27.60
C SER A 91 6.53 27.41 28.19
N ARG A 92 5.56 26.65 28.64
CA ARG A 92 5.49 25.20 28.80
C ARG A 92 6.45 24.44 27.88
N ARG A 93 7.39 23.70 28.50
CA ARG A 93 8.17 22.56 28.00
C ARG A 93 8.09 22.36 26.48
N GLU A 94 9.10 22.85 25.79
CA GLU A 94 9.52 22.35 24.48
C GLU A 94 9.67 20.83 24.58
N SER A 95 8.66 20.12 24.07
CA SER A 95 8.89 18.81 23.52
C SER A 95 9.90 19.03 22.41
N ALA A 96 11.10 18.48 22.55
CA ALA A 96 12.14 18.56 21.54
C ALA A 96 11.55 18.11 20.19
N GLU A 97 11.22 19.08 19.34
CA GLU A 97 11.17 18.84 17.92
C GLU A 97 12.55 18.36 17.51
N PRO A 98 12.66 17.29 16.69
CA PRO A 98 13.95 16.98 16.09
C PRO A 98 14.41 18.24 15.34
N PRO A 99 15.70 18.60 15.43
CA PRO A 99 16.18 19.81 14.79
C PRO A 99 15.77 19.77 13.32
N VAL A 100 15.07 20.81 12.87
CA VAL A 100 14.88 21.13 11.46
C VAL A 100 16.28 21.10 10.87
N ARG A 101 16.61 19.99 10.21
CA ARG A 101 17.82 19.88 9.43
C ARG A 101 17.72 21.02 8.44
N VAL A 102 18.62 21.98 8.58
CA VAL A 102 18.92 22.90 7.50
C VAL A 102 19.29 21.96 6.36
N GLU A 103 18.39 21.85 5.38
CA GLU A 103 18.65 21.26 4.08
C GLU A 103 19.80 22.10 3.50
N GLU A 104 21.02 21.74 3.88
CA GLU A 104 22.19 22.11 3.12
C GLU A 104 21.87 21.67 1.70
N ASP A 105 21.92 22.64 0.80
CA ASP A 105 21.82 22.50 -0.64
C ASP A 105 22.95 21.55 -1.09
N LYS A 106 22.80 20.25 -0.82
CA LYS A 106 23.60 19.15 -1.35
C LYS A 106 23.27 19.18 -2.83
N THR A 107 24.06 19.92 -3.57
CA THR A 107 24.01 20.03 -5.01
C THR A 107 23.87 18.64 -5.62
N ALA A 108 22.62 18.29 -5.95
CA ALA A 108 22.07 17.54 -7.09
C ALA A 108 22.96 16.49 -7.80
N ASN A 109 23.95 15.92 -7.14
CA ASN A 109 24.76 14.83 -7.65
C ASN A 109 24.25 13.56 -7.01
N ASP A 110 23.67 12.71 -7.86
CA ASP A 110 23.05 11.47 -7.46
C ASP A 110 24.07 10.58 -6.74
N ALA A 111 23.76 10.06 -5.54
CA ALA A 111 24.70 9.31 -4.72
C ALA A 111 25.24 8.04 -5.42
N LEU A 112 24.50 7.50 -6.39
CA LEU A 112 24.93 6.37 -7.21
C LEU A 112 26.10 6.74 -8.14
N LEU A 113 26.23 8.00 -8.55
CA LEU A 113 27.32 8.49 -9.39
C LEU A 113 28.65 8.65 -8.63
N ALA A 114 28.60 8.61 -7.30
CA ALA A 114 29.81 8.60 -6.48
C ALA A 114 30.49 7.22 -6.45
N ILE A 115 29.81 6.17 -6.92
CA ILE A 115 30.28 4.78 -6.93
C ILE A 115 30.76 4.41 -8.32
N ASP A 116 31.92 3.76 -8.41
CA ASP A 116 32.43 3.25 -9.68
C ASP A 116 31.57 2.10 -10.22
N LEU A 117 31.46 1.97 -11.55
CA LEU A 117 30.70 0.89 -12.18
C LEU A 117 31.12 -0.52 -11.72
N SER A 118 32.43 -0.75 -11.53
CA SER A 118 32.94 -2.04 -11.03
C SER A 118 32.46 -2.35 -9.62
N GLU A 119 32.36 -1.32 -8.78
CA GLU A 119 31.88 -1.44 -7.41
C GLU A 119 30.35 -1.63 -7.39
N ILE A 120 29.60 -0.96 -8.27
CA ILE A 120 28.17 -1.24 -8.48
C ILE A 120 27.96 -2.72 -8.82
N TYR A 121 28.72 -3.27 -9.77
CA TYR A 121 28.62 -4.69 -10.12
C TYR A 121 28.99 -5.63 -8.97
N HIS A 122 29.96 -5.26 -8.13
CA HIS A 122 30.30 -6.00 -6.92
C HIS A 122 29.11 -6.10 -5.96
N HIS A 123 28.49 -4.95 -5.64
CA HIS A 123 27.32 -4.90 -4.77
C HIS A 123 26.10 -5.63 -5.37
N LEU A 124 25.90 -5.56 -6.69
CA LEU A 124 24.84 -6.31 -7.37
C LEU A 124 25.07 -7.83 -7.27
N ASP A 125 26.31 -8.31 -7.33
CA ASP A 125 26.62 -9.73 -7.13
C ASP A 125 26.34 -10.19 -5.70
N VAL A 126 26.58 -9.33 -4.70
CA VAL A 126 26.21 -9.58 -3.30
C VAL A 126 24.69 -9.64 -3.15
N TYR A 127 23.96 -8.65 -3.71
CA TYR A 127 22.50 -8.65 -3.74
C TYR A 127 21.94 -9.94 -4.35
N ARG A 128 22.53 -10.39 -5.47
CA ARG A 128 22.14 -11.63 -6.15
C ARG A 128 22.34 -12.85 -5.26
N LYS A 129 23.41 -12.91 -4.48
CA LYS A 129 23.73 -14.08 -3.64
C LYS A 129 22.89 -14.15 -2.38
N GLU A 130 22.68 -13.01 -1.71
CA GLU A 130 22.05 -12.98 -0.40
C GLU A 130 20.53 -12.77 -0.48
N LEU A 131 20.05 -11.86 -1.34
CA LEU A 131 18.64 -11.45 -1.35
C LEU A 131 17.80 -12.13 -2.43
N MET A 132 18.37 -12.40 -3.60
CA MET A 132 17.62 -13.02 -4.70
C MET A 132 17.08 -14.43 -4.38
N PRO A 133 17.78 -15.31 -3.63
CA PRO A 133 17.24 -16.62 -3.25
C PRO A 133 16.03 -16.51 -2.32
N ILE A 134 16.00 -15.47 -1.48
CA ILE A 134 14.93 -15.21 -0.51
C ILE A 134 13.75 -14.52 -1.20
N TYR A 135 14.04 -13.54 -2.04
CA TYR A 135 13.04 -12.69 -2.68
C TYR A 135 13.17 -12.61 -4.21
N PRO A 136 12.78 -13.67 -4.95
CA PRO A 136 12.95 -13.75 -6.41
C PRO A 136 11.85 -13.00 -7.20
N PHE A 137 11.68 -11.70 -6.94
CA PHE A 137 10.67 -10.86 -7.61
C PHE A 137 11.21 -9.88 -8.65
N ILE A 138 12.53 -9.85 -8.87
CA ILE A 138 13.17 -8.93 -9.79
C ILE A 138 13.86 -9.69 -10.91
N ASN A 139 13.79 -9.15 -12.14
CA ASN A 139 14.60 -9.63 -13.26
C ASN A 139 16.02 -9.07 -13.16
N PHE A 140 16.84 -9.69 -12.31
CA PHE A 140 18.20 -9.24 -12.03
C PHE A 140 19.06 -9.12 -13.30
N GLU A 141 19.00 -10.12 -14.19
CA GLU A 141 19.83 -10.14 -15.40
C GLU A 141 19.50 -8.95 -16.33
N GLU A 142 18.21 -8.62 -16.48
CA GLU A 142 17.76 -7.46 -17.27
C GLU A 142 18.25 -6.14 -16.68
N ILE A 143 18.13 -5.97 -15.36
CA ILE A 143 18.58 -4.74 -14.70
C ILE A 143 20.11 -4.62 -14.74
N SER A 144 20.83 -5.71 -14.50
CA SER A 144 22.29 -5.74 -14.51
C SER A 144 22.90 -5.38 -15.88
N ALA A 145 22.22 -5.76 -16.97
CA ALA A 145 22.63 -5.43 -18.33
C ALA A 145 22.46 -3.93 -18.64
N ARG A 146 21.50 -3.28 -18.00
CA ARG A 146 21.16 -1.86 -18.23
C ARG A 146 21.91 -0.88 -17.31
N VAL A 147 22.64 -1.38 -16.31
CA VAL A 147 23.48 -0.55 -15.42
C VAL A 147 24.32 0.52 -16.14
N PRO A 148 25.08 0.23 -17.22
CA PRO A 148 25.89 1.26 -17.88
C PRO A 148 25.04 2.34 -18.55
N GLU A 149 23.92 1.96 -19.16
CA GLU A 149 22.99 2.88 -19.81
C GLU A 149 22.30 3.79 -18.78
N ILE A 150 21.90 3.22 -17.65
CA ILE A 150 21.27 3.96 -16.55
C ILE A 150 22.28 4.88 -15.86
N HIS A 151 23.51 4.43 -15.64
CA HIS A 151 24.56 5.26 -15.08
C HIS A 151 24.86 6.47 -15.98
N GLU A 152 24.96 6.28 -17.30
CA GLU A 152 25.09 7.39 -18.25
C GLU A 152 23.84 8.30 -18.29
N TYR A 153 22.65 7.72 -18.11
CA TYR A 153 21.40 8.47 -18.02
C TYR A 153 21.39 9.40 -16.80
N LEU A 154 21.76 8.90 -15.61
CA LEU A 154 21.78 9.67 -14.36
C LEU A 154 22.82 10.80 -14.43
N GLN A 155 23.96 10.60 -15.08
CA GLN A 155 24.94 11.68 -15.32
C GLN A 155 24.36 12.85 -16.14
N LYS A 156 23.39 12.58 -17.02
CA LYS A 156 22.76 13.57 -17.90
C LYS A 156 21.44 14.11 -17.35
N GLU A 157 20.92 13.53 -16.27
CA GLU A 157 19.66 13.91 -15.63
C GLU A 157 19.60 15.37 -15.16
N PRO A 158 20.60 15.93 -14.44
CA PRO A 158 20.51 17.32 -13.96
C PRO A 158 20.42 18.34 -15.10
N ALA A 159 21.00 18.02 -16.27
CA ALA A 159 20.87 18.85 -17.46
C ALA A 159 19.51 18.70 -18.17
N ARG A 160 18.80 17.58 -17.97
CA ARG A 160 17.48 17.30 -18.56
C ARG A 160 16.34 17.88 -17.74
N ASP A 161 16.40 17.77 -16.42
CA ASP A 161 15.37 18.31 -15.54
C ASP A 161 15.31 19.85 -15.61
N ALA A 162 16.42 20.51 -15.97
CA ALA A 162 16.46 21.95 -16.25
C ALA A 162 15.83 22.34 -17.61
N ALA A 163 15.72 21.39 -18.55
CA ALA A 163 15.24 21.63 -19.92
C ALA A 163 13.78 21.17 -20.14
N ASP A 164 13.27 20.27 -19.30
CA ASP A 164 11.93 19.70 -19.46
C ASP A 164 10.88 20.50 -18.68
N ASN A 165 10.08 21.30 -19.40
CA ASN A 165 8.94 22.07 -18.88
C ASN A 165 7.72 21.18 -18.55
N GLY A 166 7.94 20.03 -17.89
CA GLY A 166 6.87 19.18 -17.36
C GLY A 166 6.25 18.18 -18.33
N ARG A 167 6.94 17.79 -19.42
CA ARG A 167 6.48 16.67 -20.28
C ARG A 167 7.31 15.42 -19.98
N VAL A 168 6.86 14.66 -18.98
CA VAL A 168 7.42 13.34 -18.65
C VAL A 168 7.33 12.37 -19.84
N ASP A 169 8.46 12.17 -20.51
CA ASP A 169 8.63 11.12 -21.51
C ASP A 169 8.53 9.74 -20.81
N PRO A 170 7.65 8.82 -21.27
CA PRO A 170 7.55 7.46 -20.72
C PRO A 170 8.89 6.72 -20.65
N LEU A 171 9.80 6.97 -21.59
CA LEU A 171 11.13 6.34 -21.59
C LEU A 171 12.01 6.87 -20.45
N CYS A 172 11.94 8.18 -20.16
CA CYS A 172 12.60 8.77 -19.00
C CYS A 172 12.03 8.21 -17.69
N SER A 173 10.71 8.04 -17.60
CA SER A 173 10.07 7.46 -16.41
C SER A 173 10.57 6.04 -16.12
N ASN A 174 10.70 5.19 -17.15
CA ASN A 174 11.21 3.83 -17.00
C ASN A 174 12.68 3.81 -16.57
N ASN A 175 13.54 4.64 -17.18
CA ASN A 175 14.95 4.73 -16.80
C ASN A 175 15.14 5.23 -15.35
N LYS A 176 14.32 6.20 -14.90
CA LYS A 176 14.32 6.66 -13.50
C LYS A 176 13.91 5.54 -12.54
N LYS A 177 12.87 4.76 -12.87
CA LYS A 177 12.44 3.58 -12.08
C LYS A 177 13.54 2.52 -11.98
N GLU A 178 14.26 2.25 -13.07
CA GLU A 178 15.38 1.30 -13.07
C GLU A 178 16.61 1.83 -12.33
N GLY A 179 16.85 3.14 -12.39
CA GLY A 179 17.82 3.80 -11.52
C GLY A 179 17.49 3.58 -10.05
N ASN A 180 16.22 3.73 -9.66
CA ASN A 180 15.78 3.46 -8.29
C ASN A 180 15.95 1.99 -7.90
N ASP A 181 15.65 1.05 -8.81
CA ASP A 181 15.91 -0.38 -8.58
C ASP A 181 17.40 -0.62 -8.27
N ILE A 182 18.31 -0.07 -9.08
CA ILE A 182 19.76 -0.23 -8.88
C ILE A 182 20.19 0.41 -7.56
N LYS A 183 19.73 1.63 -7.25
CA LYS A 183 20.03 2.32 -5.98
C LYS A 183 19.63 1.47 -4.78
N LEU A 184 18.42 0.91 -4.79
CA LEU A 184 17.91 0.05 -3.71
C LEU A 184 18.67 -1.27 -3.60
N MET A 185 19.07 -1.88 -4.72
CA MET A 185 19.90 -3.10 -4.69
C MET A 185 21.27 -2.82 -4.08
N VAL A 186 21.95 -1.77 -4.54
CA VAL A 186 23.27 -1.38 -4.04
C VAL A 186 23.20 -0.97 -2.57
N ALA A 187 22.20 -0.19 -2.18
CA ALA A 187 21.98 0.19 -0.79
C ALA A 187 21.76 -1.01 0.12
N SER A 188 20.94 -1.98 -0.33
CA SER A 188 20.68 -3.20 0.43
C SER A 188 21.95 -4.06 0.57
N ALA A 189 22.74 -4.20 -0.49
CA ALA A 189 24.02 -4.91 -0.45
C ALA A 189 25.02 -4.24 0.52
N LEU A 190 25.14 -2.91 0.46
CA LEU A 190 26.00 -2.13 1.38
C LEU A 190 25.63 -2.33 2.84
N VAL A 191 24.33 -2.41 3.15
CA VAL A 191 23.85 -2.67 4.51
C VAL A 191 24.19 -4.09 4.94
N LEU A 192 24.04 -5.08 4.06
CA LEU A 192 24.37 -6.47 4.37
C LEU A 192 25.87 -6.65 4.65
N GLU A 193 26.75 -6.02 3.87
CA GLU A 193 28.19 -6.07 4.08
C GLU A 193 28.63 -5.23 5.29
N GLY A 194 27.97 -4.10 5.52
CA GLY A 194 28.23 -3.18 6.63
C GLY A 194 27.63 -3.62 7.97
N GLY A 195 26.97 -4.78 8.03
CA GLY A 195 26.37 -5.29 9.26
C GLY A 195 25.18 -4.48 9.77
N GLY A 196 24.34 -3.97 8.86
CA GLY A 196 23.11 -3.25 9.18
C GLY A 196 23.21 -1.72 9.04
N GLN A 197 24.41 -1.16 8.83
CA GLN A 197 24.59 0.29 8.74
C GLN A 197 25.50 0.69 7.57
N SER A 198 25.03 1.61 6.74
CA SER A 198 25.84 2.24 5.69
C SER A 198 25.36 3.65 5.44
N ILE A 199 26.25 4.63 5.56
CA ILE A 199 25.95 6.05 5.27
C ILE A 199 25.60 6.21 3.78
N LEU A 200 26.39 5.59 2.90
CA LEU A 200 26.16 5.64 1.47
C LEU A 200 24.85 4.92 1.10
N GLY A 201 24.57 3.78 1.74
CA GLY A 201 23.30 3.08 1.57
C GLY A 201 22.10 3.94 1.96
N GLN A 202 22.20 4.69 3.06
CA GLN A 202 21.18 5.63 3.48
C GLN A 202 20.99 6.76 2.47
N GLU A 203 22.07 7.40 2.00
CA GLU A 203 21.97 8.46 0.98
C GLU A 203 21.33 7.98 -0.33
N LEU A 204 21.61 6.74 -0.74
CA LEU A 204 20.96 6.12 -1.89
C LEU A 204 19.45 5.96 -1.69
N VAL A 205 19.02 5.49 -0.51
CA VAL A 205 17.60 5.30 -0.20
C VAL A 205 16.87 6.63 -0.05
N ASP A 206 17.50 7.62 0.58
CA ASP A 206 16.97 8.98 0.70
C ASP A 206 16.69 9.59 -0.69
N SER A 207 17.52 9.32 -1.69
CA SER A 207 17.28 9.77 -3.07
C SER A 207 16.05 9.13 -3.74
N VAL A 208 15.63 7.94 -3.28
CA VAL A 208 14.45 7.22 -3.78
C VAL A 208 13.18 7.59 -2.98
N GLU A 209 13.34 8.25 -1.82
CA GLU A 209 12.25 8.57 -0.90
C GLU A 209 11.14 9.40 -1.57
N ALA A 210 11.48 10.35 -2.44
CA ALA A 210 10.50 11.13 -3.19
C ALA A 210 9.61 10.25 -4.09
N THR A 211 10.17 9.18 -4.67
CA THR A 211 9.41 8.21 -5.48
C THR A 211 8.52 7.36 -4.58
N VAL A 212 9.05 6.88 -3.47
CA VAL A 212 8.31 6.09 -2.47
C VAL A 212 7.13 6.88 -1.92
N ASN A 213 7.37 8.11 -1.47
CA ASN A 213 6.34 9.00 -0.93
C ASN A 213 5.26 9.28 -1.98
N ARG A 214 5.62 9.48 -3.25
CA ARG A 214 4.64 9.61 -4.33
C ARG A 214 3.78 8.35 -4.47
N SER A 215 4.37 7.17 -4.51
CA SER A 215 3.64 5.90 -4.65
C SER A 215 2.73 5.58 -3.47
N VAL A 216 3.10 5.98 -2.25
CA VAL A 216 2.26 5.80 -1.05
C VAL A 216 0.98 6.63 -1.09
N HIS A 217 1.01 7.82 -1.70
CA HIS A 217 -0.13 8.75 -1.72
C HIS A 217 -0.99 8.63 -3.00
N ASN A 218 -0.48 7.98 -4.04
CA ASN A 218 -1.20 7.79 -5.30
C ASN A 218 -2.23 6.66 -5.19
N VAL A 219 -3.40 6.89 -5.79
CA VAL A 219 -4.50 5.91 -5.86
C VAL A 219 -4.24 4.83 -6.91
N GLU A 220 -3.53 5.21 -7.99
CA GLU A 220 -3.12 4.30 -9.06
C GLU A 220 -1.61 4.13 -8.99
N VAL A 221 -1.19 2.99 -8.45
CA VAL A 221 0.21 2.60 -8.37
C VAL A 221 0.48 1.61 -9.49
N ASP A 222 1.70 1.60 -10.02
CA ASP A 222 2.13 0.64 -11.05
C ASP A 222 2.84 -0.57 -10.41
N LEU A 223 2.96 -1.68 -11.12
CA LEU A 223 3.65 -2.88 -10.63
C LEU A 223 5.12 -2.58 -10.26
N ARG A 224 5.77 -1.71 -11.03
CA ARG A 224 7.14 -1.25 -10.75
C ARG A 224 7.22 -0.42 -9.46
N GLU A 225 6.21 0.39 -9.17
CA GLU A 225 6.17 1.18 -7.93
C GLU A 225 5.95 0.27 -6.72
N LEU A 226 5.11 -0.76 -6.86
CA LEU A 226 4.97 -1.81 -5.86
C LEU A 226 6.28 -2.57 -5.62
N GLN A 227 7.04 -2.85 -6.69
CA GLN A 227 8.38 -3.44 -6.60
C GLN A 227 9.33 -2.54 -5.78
N ILE A 228 9.38 -1.24 -6.09
CA ILE A 228 10.20 -0.25 -5.36
C ILE A 228 9.82 -0.23 -3.88
N LEU A 229 8.52 -0.15 -3.54
CA LEU A 229 8.04 -0.18 -2.16
C LEU A 229 8.47 -1.45 -1.41
N THR A 230 8.42 -2.60 -2.09
CA THR A 230 8.83 -3.89 -1.53
C THR A 230 10.34 -3.92 -1.27
N MET A 231 11.15 -3.44 -2.21
CA MET A 231 12.61 -3.34 -2.05
C MET A 231 13.01 -2.38 -0.93
N THR A 232 12.35 -1.21 -0.84
CA THR A 232 12.56 -0.25 0.25
C THR A 232 12.23 -0.86 1.60
N SER A 233 11.17 -1.67 1.68
CA SER A 233 10.83 -2.35 2.94
C SER A 233 11.87 -3.39 3.35
N ILE A 234 12.40 -4.17 2.40
CA ILE A 234 13.48 -5.13 2.65
C ILE A 234 14.75 -4.41 3.13
N TYR A 235 15.08 -3.25 2.55
CA TYR A 235 16.17 -2.42 3.04
C TYR A 235 15.98 -2.00 4.51
N TYR A 236 14.79 -1.49 4.87
CA TYR A 236 14.52 -1.10 6.26
C TYR A 236 14.56 -2.28 7.22
N PHE A 237 14.15 -3.45 6.74
CA PHE A 237 14.27 -4.68 7.50
C PHE A 237 15.75 -5.02 7.81
N HIS A 238 16.67 -4.87 6.85
CA HIS A 238 18.09 -5.14 7.07
C HIS A 238 18.85 -4.06 7.85
N THR A 239 18.24 -2.89 8.06
CA THR A 239 18.81 -1.80 8.87
C THR A 239 18.29 -1.77 10.31
N ASP A 240 17.56 -2.81 10.72
CA ASP A 240 16.88 -2.94 12.03
C ASP A 240 15.83 -1.84 12.31
N ASP A 241 15.34 -1.13 11.29
CA ASP A 241 14.16 -0.24 11.42
C ASP A 241 12.87 -1.02 11.14
N GLU A 242 12.54 -1.90 12.07
CA GLU A 242 11.38 -2.79 11.95
C GLU A 242 10.09 -2.00 11.75
N VAL A 243 9.89 -0.89 12.49
CA VAL A 243 8.63 -0.14 12.45
C VAL A 243 8.40 0.43 11.06
N LEU A 244 9.43 1.00 10.44
CA LEU A 244 9.33 1.53 9.09
C LEU A 244 9.18 0.40 8.08
N ALA A 245 9.93 -0.70 8.22
CA ALA A 245 9.79 -1.88 7.38
C ALA A 245 8.35 -2.40 7.36
N TRP A 246 7.77 -2.65 8.54
CA TRP A 246 6.39 -3.14 8.71
C TRP A 246 5.36 -2.18 8.11
N ARG A 247 5.54 -0.86 8.31
CA ARG A 247 4.67 0.15 7.70
C ARG A 247 4.71 0.08 6.18
N MET A 248 5.91 -0.04 5.61
CA MET A 248 6.10 -0.09 4.15
C MET A 248 5.52 -1.37 3.55
N ILE A 249 5.73 -2.54 4.18
CA ILE A 249 5.08 -3.80 3.79
C ILE A 249 3.56 -3.68 3.85
N GLY A 250 3.01 -3.10 4.92
CA GLY A 250 1.57 -2.95 5.09
C GLY A 250 0.95 -2.08 3.98
N ILE A 251 1.63 -0.99 3.61
CA ILE A 251 1.22 -0.13 2.51
C ILE A 251 1.32 -0.87 1.17
N ALA A 252 2.43 -1.55 0.91
CA ALA A 252 2.62 -2.34 -0.30
C ALA A 252 1.56 -3.44 -0.43
N ALA A 253 1.26 -4.17 0.65
CA ALA A 253 0.23 -5.19 0.69
C ALA A 253 -1.17 -4.60 0.43
N ARG A 254 -1.48 -3.44 1.02
CA ARG A 254 -2.75 -2.75 0.76
C ARG A 254 -2.87 -2.33 -0.70
N ILE A 255 -1.84 -1.73 -1.28
CA ILE A 255 -1.81 -1.34 -2.69
C ILE A 255 -1.96 -2.57 -3.59
N ALA A 256 -1.24 -3.66 -3.27
CA ALA A 256 -1.35 -4.92 -4.00
C ALA A 256 -2.77 -5.49 -3.92
N LEU A 257 -3.43 -5.42 -2.76
CA LEU A 257 -4.82 -5.82 -2.59
C LEU A 257 -5.80 -4.89 -3.32
N GLU A 258 -5.55 -3.59 -3.39
CA GLU A 258 -6.39 -2.65 -4.14
C GLU A 258 -6.27 -2.90 -5.65
N MET A 259 -5.05 -3.15 -6.15
CA MET A 259 -4.81 -3.68 -7.50
C MET A 259 -5.51 -5.03 -7.71
N GLU A 260 -5.47 -5.93 -6.71
CA GLU A 260 -6.08 -7.26 -6.75
C GLU A 260 -7.61 -7.24 -6.58
N MET A 261 -8.18 -6.24 -5.92
CA MET A 261 -9.62 -6.07 -5.79
C MET A 261 -10.21 -5.48 -7.09
N GLY A 262 -9.40 -4.80 -7.90
CA GLY A 262 -9.66 -4.64 -9.34
C GLY A 262 -9.49 -5.95 -10.15
N LEU A 263 -8.89 -6.98 -9.54
CA LEU A 263 -8.49 -8.27 -10.10
C LEU A 263 -9.39 -9.43 -9.61
N HIS A 264 -10.71 -9.28 -9.64
CA HIS A 264 -11.65 -10.18 -8.96
C HIS A 264 -11.79 -11.63 -9.49
N ARG A 265 -10.90 -12.09 -10.38
CA ARG A 265 -10.81 -13.46 -10.92
C ARG A 265 -9.54 -13.53 -11.78
N LYS A 266 -9.02 -14.74 -12.08
CA LYS A 266 -7.98 -14.96 -13.14
C LYS A 266 -8.24 -14.15 -14.42
N GLU A 267 -9.52 -13.94 -14.74
CA GLU A 267 -10.01 -13.14 -15.86
C GLU A 267 -9.58 -11.66 -15.82
N SER A 268 -9.43 -11.05 -14.65
CA SER A 268 -9.00 -9.66 -14.53
C SER A 268 -7.46 -9.51 -14.58
N LEU A 269 -6.71 -10.54 -14.20
CA LEU A 269 -5.26 -10.61 -14.46
C LEU A 269 -4.98 -10.62 -15.97
N GLU A 270 -5.79 -11.35 -16.74
CA GLU A 270 -5.76 -11.36 -18.20
C GLU A 270 -6.20 -10.03 -18.84
N GLN A 271 -7.07 -9.25 -18.17
CA GLN A 271 -7.55 -7.96 -18.67
C GLN A 271 -6.65 -6.77 -18.29
N ASN A 272 -6.08 -6.73 -17.08
CA ASN A 272 -5.19 -5.64 -16.63
C ASN A 272 -3.76 -5.80 -17.15
N PHE A 273 -3.23 -7.01 -17.16
CA PHE A 273 -1.88 -7.30 -17.62
C PHE A 273 -1.96 -8.11 -18.90
N ARG A 274 -1.93 -7.43 -20.04
CA ARG A 274 -1.99 -8.07 -21.37
C ARG A 274 -0.74 -8.92 -21.67
N ASP A 275 0.35 -8.66 -20.96
CA ASP A 275 1.61 -9.38 -21.08
C ASP A 275 1.70 -10.53 -20.05
N PRO A 276 1.86 -11.80 -20.50
CA PRO A 276 2.01 -12.95 -19.61
C PRO A 276 3.24 -12.85 -18.69
N GLN A 277 4.29 -12.12 -19.07
CA GLN A 277 5.46 -11.94 -18.22
C GLN A 277 5.15 -11.02 -17.03
N ALA A 278 4.49 -9.88 -17.26
CA ALA A 278 4.03 -8.99 -16.20
C ALA A 278 3.09 -9.68 -15.19
N GLN A 279 2.19 -10.54 -15.67
CA GLN A 279 1.30 -11.34 -14.81
C GLN A 279 2.09 -12.24 -13.85
N HIS A 280 3.09 -12.93 -14.37
CA HIS A 280 3.90 -13.83 -13.57
C HIS A 280 4.74 -13.08 -12.51
N TRP A 281 5.26 -11.90 -12.84
CA TRP A 281 5.95 -11.04 -11.88
C TRP A 281 5.01 -10.49 -10.79
N ALA A 282 3.82 -10.05 -11.16
CA ALA A 282 2.80 -9.60 -10.21
C ALA A 282 2.42 -10.71 -9.21
N LEU A 283 2.22 -11.94 -9.69
CA LEU A 283 1.94 -13.09 -8.82
C LEU A 283 3.11 -13.42 -7.88
N ARG A 284 4.36 -13.26 -8.32
CA ARG A 284 5.54 -13.48 -7.46
C ARG A 284 5.64 -12.41 -6.37
N LEU A 285 5.51 -11.13 -6.74
CA LEU A 285 5.50 -10.01 -5.80
C LEU A 285 4.40 -10.19 -4.75
N PHE A 286 3.18 -10.51 -5.19
CA PHE A 286 2.05 -10.74 -4.31
C PHE A 286 2.30 -11.89 -3.32
N ARG A 287 2.82 -13.02 -3.81
CA ARG A 287 3.18 -14.16 -2.94
C ARG A 287 4.22 -13.79 -1.91
N ILE A 288 5.21 -12.99 -2.28
CA ILE A 288 6.28 -12.54 -1.37
C ILE A 288 5.74 -11.56 -0.33
N LEU A 289 4.88 -10.62 -0.73
CA LEU A 289 4.25 -9.69 0.21
C LEU A 289 3.41 -10.44 1.25
N ILE A 290 2.58 -11.40 0.80
CA ILE A 290 1.82 -12.27 1.70
C ILE A 290 2.77 -13.10 2.57
N LEU A 291 3.84 -13.64 2.00
CA LEU A 291 4.82 -14.41 2.76
C LEU A 291 5.41 -13.54 3.88
N ILE A 292 5.95 -12.37 3.56
CA ILE A 292 6.55 -11.46 4.54
C ILE A 292 5.53 -11.08 5.63
N GLN A 293 4.28 -10.83 5.26
CA GLN A 293 3.21 -10.49 6.22
C GLN A 293 2.81 -11.66 7.14
N ASN A 294 2.92 -12.91 6.68
CA ASN A 294 2.52 -14.11 7.45
C ASN A 294 3.65 -14.69 8.31
N TYR A 295 4.86 -14.15 8.26
CA TYR A 295 5.97 -14.58 9.10
C TYR A 295 6.19 -13.53 10.20
N PRO A 296 5.61 -13.74 11.41
CA PRO A 296 5.65 -12.77 12.51
C PRO A 296 7.00 -12.72 13.23
N SER A 297 7.93 -13.60 12.87
CA SER A 297 9.26 -13.70 13.46
C SER A 297 10.27 -13.81 12.33
N TRP A 298 10.70 -12.65 11.87
CA TRP A 298 12.03 -12.46 11.32
C TRP A 298 12.98 -12.18 12.47
#